data_AF-A0A9E3A4K3-F1
#
_entry.id   AF-A0A9E3A4K3-F1
#
_cell.length_a   1.000
_cell.length_b   1.000
_cell.length_c   1.000
_cell.angle_alpha   90.00
_cell.angle_beta   90.00
_cell.angle_gamma   90.00
#
_symmetry.space_group_name_H-M   'P 1'
#
loop_
_entity.id
_entity.type
_entity.pdbx_description
1 polymer ?
#
loop_
_entity_poly.entity_id
_entity_poly.type
_entity_poly.pdbx_seq_one_letter_code
_entity_poly.pdbx_strand_id
1 'polypeptide(L)' 'MGKVIVAALVLGLSTTAYAQKKDCAELKTEIEAKIKKNGVDKFTLDIVDADKQADGKVVGTCDGGAKKIIYKKG' A
#
# COMPACT_ATOMS: atom_id res chain seq x y z
N MET A 1 -26.13 33.48 41.20
CA MET A 1 -25.58 32.14 40.87
C MET A 1 -25.95 31.88 39.42
N GLY A 2 -24.99 31.67 38.53
CA GLY A 2 -25.28 31.46 37.10
C GLY A 2 -24.03 31.61 36.24
N LYS A 3 -23.05 30.71 36.45
CA LYS A 3 -21.88 30.59 35.59
C LYS A 3 -22.34 29.85 34.32
N VAL A 4 -22.52 30.56 33.22
CA VAL A 4 -22.70 29.95 31.90
C VAL A 4 -21.34 29.47 31.41
N ILE A 5 -21.07 28.19 31.69
CA ILE A 5 -19.99 27.41 31.08
C ILE A 5 -20.59 26.76 29.83
N VAL A 6 -20.20 27.24 28.65
CA VAL A 6 -20.24 26.43 27.43
C VAL A 6 -18.95 26.71 26.67
N ALA A 7 -17.87 26.10 27.14
CA ALA A 7 -16.61 26.04 26.42
C ALA A 7 -16.80 25.07 25.24
N ALA A 8 -16.44 25.60 24.07
CA ALA A 8 -16.51 25.02 22.74
C ALA A 8 -16.34 23.48 22.67
N LEU A 9 -17.27 22.85 21.95
CA LEU A 9 -17.03 21.59 21.25
C LEU A 9 -15.77 21.76 20.38
N VAL A 10 -14.62 21.29 20.88
CA VAL A 10 -13.54 20.87 20.00
C VAL A 10 -13.94 19.51 19.47
N LEU A 11 -14.44 19.52 18.23
CA LEU A 11 -14.49 18.36 17.36
C LEU A 11 -13.05 17.87 17.20
N GLY A 12 -12.63 16.98 18.10
CA GLY A 12 -11.53 16.07 17.88
C GLY A 12 -11.95 15.12 16.77
N LEU A 13 -11.81 15.57 15.52
CA LEU A 13 -11.60 14.72 14.36
C LEU A 13 -10.35 13.90 14.68
N SER A 14 -10.55 12.84 15.46
CA SER A 14 -9.58 11.79 15.64
C SER A 14 -9.29 11.31 14.24
N THR A 15 -8.11 11.73 13.79
CA THR A 15 -7.42 11.31 12.59
C THR A 15 -7.88 9.89 12.28
N THR A 16 -8.58 9.72 11.16
CA THR A 16 -8.76 8.40 10.58
C THR A 16 -7.37 7.80 10.57
N ALA A 17 -7.12 6.86 11.48
CA ALA A 17 -6.01 5.96 11.39
C ALA A 17 -6.31 5.24 10.08
N TYR A 18 -5.78 5.79 8.99
CA TYR A 18 -5.72 5.11 7.73
C TYR A 18 -4.95 3.86 8.09
N ALA A 19 -5.69 2.78 8.29
CA ALA A 19 -5.24 1.45 7.97
C ALA A 19 -4.87 1.54 6.48
N GLN A 20 -3.72 2.16 6.21
CA GLN A 20 -3.16 2.31 4.89
C GLN A 20 -2.65 0.92 4.59
N LYS A 21 -3.59 0.05 4.21
CA LYS A 21 -3.34 -1.04 3.30
C LYS A 21 -2.43 -0.42 2.24
N LYS A 22 -1.12 -0.70 2.30
CA LYS A 22 -0.17 -0.10 1.38
C LYS A 22 -0.73 -0.32 -0.01
N ASP A 23 -1.01 0.79 -0.70
CA ASP A 23 -1.66 0.73 -1.99
C ASP A 23 -0.75 -0.07 -2.91
N CYS A 24 -1.33 -1.03 -3.64
CA CYS A 24 -0.56 -1.89 -4.52
C CYS A 24 0.21 -1.07 -5.57
N ALA A 25 -0.31 0.10 -5.97
CA ALA A 25 0.34 0.99 -6.92
C ALA A 25 1.62 1.63 -6.35
N GLU A 26 1.60 2.10 -5.11
CA GLU A 26 2.77 2.65 -4.43
C GLU A 26 3.85 1.58 -4.23
N LEU A 27 3.46 0.41 -3.70
CA LEU A 27 4.41 -0.68 -3.47
C LEU A 27 5.02 -1.17 -4.77
N LYS A 28 4.22 -1.27 -5.85
CA LYS A 28 4.70 -1.60 -7.18
C LYS A 28 5.76 -0.59 -7.63
N THR A 29 5.47 0.70 -7.54
CA THR A 29 6.40 1.78 -7.95
C THR A 29 7.73 1.71 -7.20
N GLU A 30 7.70 1.50 -5.88
CA GLU A 30 8.91 1.36 -5.07
C GLU A 30 9.74 0.13 -5.49
N ILE A 31 9.07 -0.99 -5.77
CA ILE A 31 9.72 -2.22 -6.26
C ILE A 31 10.31 -2.00 -7.65
N GLU A 32 9.61 -1.33 -8.58
CA GLU A 32 10.14 -1.00 -9.91
C GLU A 32 11.42 -0.16 -9.81
N ALA A 33 11.41 0.88 -8.95
CA ALA A 33 12.58 1.72 -8.74
C ALA A 33 13.77 0.92 -8.19
N LYS A 34 13.53 0.03 -7.23
CA LYS A 34 14.56 -0.87 -6.68
C LYS A 34 15.11 -1.82 -7.73
N ILE A 35 14.26 -2.42 -8.56
CA ILE A 35 14.67 -3.34 -9.63
C ILE A 35 15.52 -2.61 -10.68
N LYS A 36 15.08 -1.43 -11.14
CA LYS A 36 15.84 -0.58 -12.07
C LYS A 36 17.19 -0.17 -11.49
N LYS A 37 17.23 0.20 -10.20
CA LYS A 37 18.48 0.54 -9.50
C LYS A 37 19.47 -0.62 -9.44
N ASN A 38 18.99 -1.87 -9.48
CA ASN A 38 19.83 -3.06 -9.57
C ASN A 38 20.26 -3.39 -11.02
N GLY A 39 19.97 -2.53 -12.00
CA GLY A 39 20.37 -2.72 -13.40
C GLY A 39 19.49 -3.66 -14.20
N VAL A 40 18.24 -3.85 -13.79
CA VAL A 40 17.27 -4.67 -14.53
C VAL A 40 16.32 -3.75 -15.29
N ASP A 41 16.50 -3.66 -16.60
CA ASP A 41 15.71 -2.77 -17.47
C ASP A 41 14.49 -3.46 -18.11
N LYS A 42 14.54 -4.79 -18.29
CA LYS A 42 13.46 -5.58 -18.87
C LYS A 42 12.79 -6.46 -17.82
N PHE A 43 11.66 -5.99 -17.31
CA PHE A 43 10.84 -6.75 -16.38
C PHE A 43 9.39 -6.27 -16.41
N THR A 44 8.50 -7.06 -15.82
CA THR A 44 7.09 -6.72 -15.64
C THR A 44 6.67 -7.04 -14.21
N LEU A 45 5.86 -6.16 -13.63
CA LEU A 45 5.24 -6.35 -12.33
C LEU A 45 3.73 -6.47 -12.48
N ASP A 46 3.22 -7.67 -12.18
CA ASP A 46 1.80 -8.01 -12.19
C ASP A 46 1.23 -7.97 -10.76
N ILE A 47 0.04 -7.41 -10.57
CA ILE A 47 -0.68 -7.48 -9.30
C ILE A 47 -1.75 -8.54 -9.46
N VAL A 48 -1.70 -9.58 -8.64
CA VAL A 48 -2.68 -10.67 -8.63
C VAL A 48 -3.18 -10.93 -7.22
N ASP A 49 -4.34 -11.55 -7.08
CA ASP A 49 -4.82 -12.04 -5.78
C ASP A 49 -3.84 -13.04 -5.16
N ALA A 50 -3.74 -13.02 -3.83
CA ALA A 50 -2.80 -13.85 -3.09
C ALA A 50 -3.01 -15.34 -3.35
N ASP A 51 -4.25 -15.76 -3.52
CA ASP A 51 -4.67 -17.14 -3.81
C ASP A 51 -4.46 -17.54 -5.28
N LYS A 52 -4.27 -16.57 -6.18
CA LYS A 52 -4.11 -16.88 -7.60
C LYS A 52 -2.72 -17.45 -7.87
N GLN A 53 -2.65 -18.58 -8.57
CA GLN A 53 -1.39 -19.08 -9.10
C GLN A 53 -0.91 -18.16 -10.22
N ALA A 54 0.34 -17.73 -10.13
CA ALA A 54 0.97 -16.83 -11.08
C ALA A 54 2.38 -17.30 -11.38
N ASP A 55 2.74 -17.24 -12.67
CA ASP A 55 4.07 -17.59 -13.15
C ASP A 55 5.02 -16.41 -12.90
N GLY A 56 5.99 -16.59 -12.01
CA GLY A 56 6.96 -15.56 -11.64
C GLY A 56 7.29 -15.52 -10.15
N LYS A 57 8.09 -14.54 -9.75
CA LYS A 57 8.57 -14.39 -8.37
C LYS A 57 7.73 -13.40 -7.60
N VAL A 58 7.21 -13.79 -6.43
CA VAL A 58 6.55 -12.85 -5.52
C VAL A 58 7.62 -11.91 -4.95
N VAL A 59 7.45 -10.61 -5.19
CA VAL A 59 8.37 -9.55 -4.74
C VAL A 59 7.74 -8.62 -3.70
N GLY A 60 6.44 -8.75 -3.45
CA GLY A 60 5.75 -8.03 -2.39
C GLY A 60 4.28 -8.46 -2.27
N THR A 61 3.65 -8.04 -1.17
CA THR A 61 2.22 -8.21 -0.91
C THR A 61 1.64 -6.87 -0.47
N CYS A 62 0.45 -6.54 -0.97
CA CYS A 62 -0.24 -5.28 -0.73
C CYS A 62 -1.70 -5.56 -0.34
N ASP A 63 -2.47 -4.50 -0.05
CA ASP A 63 -3.85 -4.62 0.40
C ASP A 63 -4.03 -5.45 1.70
N GLY A 64 -3.02 -5.42 2.58
CA GLY A 64 -3.02 -6.23 3.81
C GLY A 64 -2.85 -7.74 3.56
N GLY A 65 -2.30 -8.13 2.41
CA GLY A 65 -2.02 -9.53 2.07
C GLY A 65 -3.05 -10.16 1.13
N ALA A 66 -4.10 -9.44 0.74
CA ALA A 66 -5.08 -9.93 -0.24
C ALA A 66 -4.50 -10.01 -1.66
N LYS A 67 -3.50 -9.18 -1.97
CA LYS A 67 -2.85 -9.14 -3.29
C LYS A 67 -1.34 -9.27 -3.17
N LYS A 68 -0.73 -9.86 -4.20
CA LYS A 68 0.72 -10.04 -4.34
C LYS A 68 1.21 -9.45 -5.65
N ILE A 69 2.44 -8.95 -5.63
CA ILE A 69 3.13 -8.37 -6.77
C ILE A 69 4.11 -9.42 -7.30
N ILE A 70 3.91 -9.82 -8.55
CA ILE A 70 4.66 -10.85 -9.24
C ILE A 70 5.63 -10.19 -10.20
N TYR A 71 6.90 -10.48 -10.01
CA TYR A 71 7.96 -10.13 -10.91
C TYR A 71 8.12 -11.20 -11.99
N LYS A 72 8.12 -10.75 -13.24
CA LYS A 72 8.48 -11.52 -14.42
C LYS A 72 9.67 -10.85 -15.10
N LYS A 73 10.69 -11.65 -15.41
CA LYS A 73 11.83 -11.19 -16.21
C LYS A 73 11.39 -11.12 -17.67
N GLY A 74 11.68 -10.00 -18.34
CA GLY A 74 11.40 -9.81 -19.78
C GLY A 74 12.60 -10.13 -20.65
#